data_AF-A0A2M8EGM3-F1
#
_entry.id   AF-A0A2M8EGM3-F1
#
_cell.length_a   1.000
_cell.length_b   1.000
_cell.length_c   1.000
_cell.angle_alpha   90.00
_cell.angle_beta   90.00
_cell.angle_gamma   90.00
#
_symmetry.space_group_name_H-M   'P 1'
#
loop_
_entity.id
_entity.type
_entity.pdbx_description
1 polymer ?
#
loop_
_entity_poly.entity_id
_entity_poly.type
_entity_poly.pdbx_seq_one_letter_code
_entity_poly.pdbx_strand_id
1 'polypeptide(L)' 'MEKFFNTAGPNKSDIHYTLLPKDRINWPELSGLIGAQKYFILHAPRQTGKTSLLINLMHFINGQGQ' A
#
# COMPACT_ATOMS: atom_id res chain seq x y z
N MET A 1 -2.38 8.22 22.58
CA MET A 1 -2.41 9.41 21.69
C MET A 1 -3.34 9.07 20.55
N GLU A 2 -4.21 10.00 20.13
CA GLU A 2 -5.04 9.76 18.95
C GLU A 2 -4.15 9.71 17.70
N LYS A 3 -4.39 8.75 16.80
CA LYS A 3 -3.65 8.68 15.54
C LYS A 3 -4.00 9.89 14.68
N PHE A 4 -3.15 10.23 13.71
CA PHE A 4 -3.39 11.34 12.77
C PHE A 4 -3.03 10.99 11.33
N PHE A 5 -3.58 11.72 10.36
CA PHE A 5 -3.28 11.48 8.96
C PHE A 5 -1.93 12.08 8.57
N ASN A 6 -1.04 11.25 8.03
CA ASN A 6 0.21 11.73 7.46
C ASN A 6 0.03 12.14 5.99
N THR A 7 0.40 13.39 5.68
CA THR A 7 0.32 13.97 4.33
C THR A 7 1.66 13.97 3.59
N ALA A 8 2.78 13.73 4.29
CA ALA A 8 4.12 13.74 3.69
C ALA A 8 5.09 12.75 4.36
N GLY A 9 5.97 12.14 3.57
CA GLY A 9 6.96 11.18 4.08
C GLY A 9 6.39 9.79 4.43
N PRO A 10 7.17 8.95 5.13
CA PRO A 10 6.80 7.56 5.41
C PRO A 10 5.57 7.43 6.32
N ASN A 11 4.72 6.42 6.07
CA ASN A 11 3.63 6.07 6.97
C ASN A 11 4.18 5.21 8.13
N LYS A 12 3.92 5.62 9.38
CA LYS A 12 4.29 4.92 10.61
C LYS A 12 3.01 4.45 11.30
N SER A 13 2.74 3.15 11.28
CA SER A 13 1.42 2.59 11.65
C SER A 13 1.10 2.68 13.15
N ASP A 14 2.11 2.88 13.99
CA ASP A 14 2.01 3.13 15.44
C ASP A 14 1.37 4.48 15.75
N ILE A 15 1.66 5.51 14.95
CA ILE A 15 1.22 6.89 15.20
C ILE A 15 0.29 7.48 14.12
N HIS A 16 0.30 6.95 12.90
CA HIS A 16 -0.52 7.45 11.79
C HIS A 16 -1.79 6.60 11.59
N TYR A 17 -2.85 7.24 11.10
CA TYR A 17 -3.98 6.53 10.49
C TYR A 17 -3.49 5.81 9.22
N THR A 18 -3.59 4.49 9.23
CA THR A 18 -3.09 3.62 8.16
C THR A 18 -4.18 2.65 7.76
N LEU A 19 -4.64 2.77 6.50
CA LEU A 19 -5.52 1.78 5.89
C LEU A 19 -4.69 0.55 5.48
N LEU A 20 -5.31 -0.63 5.50
CA LEU A 20 -4.64 -1.82 4.97
C LEU A 20 -4.38 -1.64 3.47
N PRO A 21 -3.26 -2.13 2.93
CA PRO A 21 -2.95 -1.98 1.51
C PRO A 21 -4.08 -2.45 0.60
N LYS A 22 -4.66 -3.63 0.91
CA LYS A 22 -5.77 -4.24 0.17
C LYS A 22 -7.04 -3.39 0.09
N ASP A 23 -7.24 -2.49 1.05
CA ASP A 23 -8.41 -1.60 1.09
C ASP A 23 -8.19 -0.34 0.22
N ARG A 24 -6.94 -0.10 -0.21
CA ARG A 24 -6.56 1.06 -1.03
C ARG A 24 -6.41 0.74 -2.52
N ILE A 25 -6.55 -0.54 -2.91
CA ILE A 25 -6.37 -1.04 -4.27
C ILE A 25 -7.42 -2.09 -4.61
N ASN A 26 -7.57 -2.38 -5.91
CA ASN A 26 -8.27 -3.58 -6.34
C ASN A 26 -7.37 -4.81 -6.13
N TRP A 27 -7.43 -5.43 -4.95
CA TRP A 27 -6.55 -6.57 -4.59
C TRP A 27 -6.72 -7.79 -5.50
N PRO A 28 -7.94 -8.24 -5.87
CA PRO A 28 -8.13 -9.35 -6.81
C PRO A 28 -7.43 -9.12 -8.15
N GLU A 29 -7.54 -7.93 -8.72
CA GLU A 29 -6.87 -7.58 -9.98
C GLU A 29 -5.35 -7.57 -9.83
N LEU A 30 -4.83 -6.89 -8.79
CA LEU A 30 -3.39 -6.75 -8.61
C LEU A 30 -2.71 -8.08 -8.29
N SER A 31 -3.32 -8.91 -7.43
CA SER A 31 -2.79 -10.24 -7.11
C SER A 31 -2.77 -11.14 -8.34
N GLY A 32 -3.75 -11.02 -9.24
CA GLY A 32 -3.74 -11.70 -10.54
C GLY A 32 -2.57 -11.26 -11.43
N LEU A 33 -2.24 -9.97 -11.48
CA LEU A 33 -1.09 -9.47 -12.23
C LEU A 33 0.24 -9.99 -11.64
N ILE A 34 0.37 -9.99 -10.31
CA ILE A 34 1.56 -10.49 -9.61
C ILE A 34 1.74 -11.99 -9.85
N GLY A 35 0.67 -12.79 -9.71
CA GLY A 35 0.73 -14.24 -9.96
C GLY A 35 1.08 -14.58 -11.41
N ALA A 36 0.71 -13.71 -12.36
CA ALA A 36 1.08 -13.82 -13.77
C ALA A 36 2.46 -13.20 -14.10
N GLN A 37 3.23 -12.74 -13.11
CA GLN A 37 4.54 -12.08 -13.25
C GLN A 37 4.50 -10.85 -14.18
N LYS A 38 3.40 -10.10 -14.17
CA LYS A 38 3.23 -8.89 -14.99
C LYS A 38 3.63 -7.64 -14.22
N TYR A 39 4.19 -6.68 -14.97
CA TYR A 39 4.40 -5.32 -14.47
C TYR A 39 3.10 -4.51 -14.54
N PHE A 40 2.93 -3.58 -13.61
CA PHE A 40 1.78 -2.68 -13.56
C PHE A 40 2.23 -1.25 -13.19
N ILE A 41 1.41 -0.26 -13.55
CA ILE A 41 1.63 1.15 -13.21
C ILE A 41 0.52 1.59 -12.26
N LEU A 42 0.90 2.17 -11.12
CA LEU A 42 -0.06 2.75 -10.18
C LEU A 42 -0.33 4.22 -10.53
N HIS A 43 -1.43 4.48 -11.24
CA HIS A 43 -1.91 5.82 -11.53
C HIS A 43 -2.73 6.39 -10.37
N ALA A 44 -2.27 7.50 -9.79
CA ALA A 44 -3.04 8.30 -8.83
C ALA A 44 -2.49 9.74 -8.76
N PRO A 45 -3.25 10.73 -8.24
CA PRO A 45 -2.78 12.11 -8.10
C PRO A 45 -1.48 12.25 -7.28
N ARG A 46 -0.79 13.39 -7.39
CA ARG A 46 0.42 13.66 -6.61
C ARG A 46 0.10 13.64 -5.11
N GLN A 47 1.07 13.19 -4.30
CA GLN A 47 0.99 13.19 -2.82
C GLN A 47 -0.15 12.35 -2.20
N THR A 48 -0.75 11.42 -2.95
CA THR A 48 -1.76 10.48 -2.41
C THR A 48 -1.18 9.24 -1.73
N GLY A 49 0.13 9.23 -1.42
CA GLY A 49 0.77 8.11 -0.74
C GLY A 49 0.91 6.84 -1.57
N LYS A 50 1.15 6.97 -2.89
CA LYS A 50 1.49 5.85 -3.80
C LYS A 50 2.70 5.06 -3.32
N THR A 51 3.78 5.76 -2.98
CA THR A 51 5.02 5.14 -2.47
C THR A 51 4.76 4.40 -1.16
N SER A 52 4.06 5.04 -0.21
CA SER A 52 3.70 4.41 1.07
C SER A 52 2.81 3.18 0.88
N LEU A 53 1.89 3.22 -0.09
CA LEU A 53 1.07 2.07 -0.46
C LEU A 53 1.93 0.91 -0.97
N LEU A 54 2.84 1.15 -1.91
CA LEU A 54 3.71 0.09 -2.48
C LEU A 54 4.61 -0.55 -1.41
N ILE A 55 5.15 0.25 -0.49
CA ILE A 55 5.96 -0.25 0.64
C ILE A 55 5.11 -1.12 1.57
N ASN A 56 3.92 -0.64 1.97
CA ASN A 56 3.05 -1.41 2.85
C ASN A 56 2.53 -2.68 2.17
N LEU A 57 2.28 -2.63 0.85
CA LEU A 57 1.89 -3.80 0.07
C LEU A 57 3.00 -4.85 0.04
N MET A 58 4.25 -4.45 -0.16
CA MET A 58 5.41 -5.34 -0.10
C MET A 58 5.51 -6.02 1.28
N HIS A 59 5.39 -5.26 2.38
CA HIS A 59 5.36 -5.85 3.72
C HIS A 59 4.19 -6.81 3.93
N PHE A 60 3.00 -6.47 3.42
CA PHE A 60 1.82 -7.32 3.51
C PHE A 60 2.01 -8.65 2.77
N ILE A 61 2.55 -8.63 1.56
CA ILE A 61 2.83 -9.84 0.76
C ILE A 61 3.90 -10.68 1.45
N ASN A 62 5.03 -10.08 1.83
CA ASN A 62 6.13 -10.79 2.49
C ASN A 62 5.68 -11.43 3.83
N GLY A 63 4.75 -10.78 4.54
CA GLY A 63 4.16 -11.32 5.78
C GLY A 63 3.29 -12.56 5.58
N GLN A 64 2.88 -12.89 4.35
CA GLN A 64 2.13 -14.11 4.03
C GLN A 64 3.03 -15.32 3.78
N GLY A 65 4.35 -15.12 3.68
CA GLY A 65 5.30 -16.20 3.44
C GLY A 65 5.22 -16.81 2.03
N GLN A 66 4.77 -16.04 1.04
CA GLN A 66 4.82 -16.38 -0.38
C GLN A 66 6.13 -15.92 -1.02
#